data_AF-A0A3P9NZS2-F1
#
_entry.id   AF-A0A3P9NZS2-F1
#
_cell.length_a   1.000
_cell.length_b   1.000
_cell.length_c   1.000
_cell.angle_alpha   90.00
_cell.angle_beta   90.00
_cell.angle_gamma   90.00
#
_symmetry.space_group_name_H-M   'P 1'
#
loop_
_entity.id
_entity.type
_entity.pdbx_description
1 polymer ?
#
loop_
_entity_poly.entity_id
_entity_poly.type
_entity_poly.pdbx_seq_one_letter_code
_entity_poly.pdbx_strand_id
1 'polypeptide(L)' 'MLPAKISQSWTLLTDSSSELRDAPVLVFTNKQDLPGVMSVDDITEALSLSGVRGSSCAVSGAGLVEGLDWLSDQILKK' A
#
# COMPACT_ATOMS: atom_id res chain seq x y z
N MET A 1 -4.62 15.17 11.89
CA MET A 1 -5.15 14.00 12.62
C MET A 1 -5.63 13.00 11.59
N LEU A 2 -4.89 11.92 11.37
CA LEU A 2 -5.33 10.88 10.43
C LEU A 2 -6.50 10.10 11.02
N PRO A 3 -7.47 9.69 10.19
CA PRO A 3 -8.67 9.03 10.69
C PRO A 3 -8.31 7.65 11.25
N ALA A 4 -8.79 7.36 12.45
CA ALA A 4 -8.63 6.10 13.20
C ALA A 4 -8.90 4.81 12.37
N LYS A 5 -9.60 4.94 11.24
CA LYS A 5 -9.88 3.85 10.29
C LYS A 5 -8.62 3.26 9.65
N ILE A 6 -7.58 4.05 9.41
CA ILE A 6 -6.34 3.52 8.80
C ILE A 6 -5.55 2.70 9.83
N SER A 7 -5.48 3.16 11.08
CA SER A 7 -4.80 2.44 12.17
C SER A 7 -5.38 1.03 12.39
N GLN A 8 -6.69 0.83 12.29
CA GLN A 8 -7.30 -0.50 12.45
C GLN A 8 -6.96 -1.47 11.31
N SER A 9 -6.83 -0.98 10.07
CA SER A 9 -6.47 -1.82 8.93
C SER A 9 -5.03 -2.32 9.02
N TRP A 10 -4.12 -1.50 9.57
CA TRP A 10 -2.72 -1.90 9.78
C TRP A 10 -2.58 -2.95 10.87
N THR A 11 -3.35 -2.83 11.96
CA THR A 11 -3.37 -3.85 13.01
C THR A 11 -3.71 -5.24 12.45
N LEU A 12 -4.66 -5.37 11.52
CA LEU A 12 -5.02 -6.68 10.96
C LEU A 12 -3.88 -7.34 10.16
N LEU A 13 -3.03 -6.53 9.51
CA LEU A 13 -1.91 -7.02 8.70
C LEU A 13 -0.65 -7.28 9.53
N THR A 14 -0.47 -6.53 10.63
CA THR A 14 0.71 -6.66 11.50
C THR A 14 0.44 -7.48 12.75
N ASP A 15 -0.82 -7.85 13.00
CA ASP A 15 -1.17 -8.61 14.19
C ASP A 15 -0.55 -10.00 14.13
N SER A 16 -0.04 -10.36 15.29
CA SER A 16 0.81 -11.49 15.49
C SER A 16 0.04 -12.83 15.42
N SER A 17 -1.25 -12.80 15.66
CA SER A 17 -2.16 -13.95 15.55
C SER A 17 -2.83 -14.07 14.19
N SER A 18 -2.54 -13.14 13.26
CA SER A 18 -3.15 -13.16 11.93
C SER A 18 -2.53 -14.25 11.04
N GLU A 19 -3.38 -14.97 10.31
CA GLU A 19 -3.00 -15.84 9.19
C GLU A 19 -2.25 -15.09 8.08
N LEU A 20 -2.24 -13.75 8.14
CA LEU A 20 -1.64 -12.84 7.17
C LEU A 20 -0.27 -12.32 7.58
N ARG A 21 0.26 -12.72 8.74
CA ARG A 21 1.54 -12.22 9.28
C ARG A 21 2.68 -12.27 8.26
N ASP A 22 2.78 -13.37 7.51
CA ASP A 22 3.86 -13.58 6.54
C ASP A 22 3.39 -13.33 5.09
N ALA A 23 2.17 -12.82 4.89
CA ALA A 23 1.66 -12.54 3.56
C ALA A 23 2.39 -11.31 2.99
N PRO A 24 2.85 -11.35 1.73
CA PRO A 24 3.38 -10.15 1.10
C PRO A 24 2.25 -9.12 0.94
N VAL A 25 2.52 -7.88 1.36
CA VAL A 25 1.55 -6.78 1.30
C VAL A 25 2.00 -5.78 0.25
N LEU A 26 1.08 -5.44 -0.67
CA LEU A 26 1.25 -4.38 -1.65
C LEU A 26 0.35 -3.20 -1.27
N VAL A 27 0.94 -2.02 -1.08
CA VAL A 27 0.19 -0.78 -0.83
C VAL A 27 0.43 0.21 -1.94
N PHE A 28 -0.68 0.65 -2.56
CA PHE A 28 -0.70 1.71 -3.55
C PHE A 28 -1.15 3.04 -2.96
N THR A 29 -0.43 4.10 -3.30
CA THR A 29 -0.97 5.46 -3.19
C THR A 29 -1.78 5.77 -4.44
N ASN A 30 -3.07 5.44 -4.38
CA ASN A 30 -3.98 5.57 -5.53
C ASN A 30 -4.50 7.02 -5.69
N LYS A 31 -5.02 7.32 -6.88
CA LYS A 31 -5.59 8.61 -7.31
C LYS A 31 -4.56 9.72 -7.51
N GLN A 32 -3.32 9.36 -7.85
CA GLN A 32 -2.23 10.32 -8.03
C GLN A 32 -2.38 11.19 -9.30
N ASP A 33 -3.44 10.97 -10.08
CA ASP A 33 -3.88 11.81 -11.20
C ASP A 33 -4.58 13.10 -10.77
N LEU A 34 -5.07 13.20 -9.53
CA LEU A 34 -5.85 14.35 -9.09
C LEU A 34 -4.95 15.54 -8.68
N PRO A 35 -5.38 16.79 -8.93
CA PRO A 35 -4.64 17.95 -8.46
C PRO A 35 -4.69 18.06 -6.93
N GLY A 36 -3.58 18.49 -6.32
CA GLY A 36 -3.50 18.71 -4.88
C GLY A 36 -3.41 17.44 -4.03
N VAL A 37 -3.10 16.29 -4.64
CA VAL A 37 -2.82 15.06 -3.90
C VAL A 37 -1.52 15.17 -3.11
N MET A 38 -1.48 14.48 -1.98
CA MET A 38 -0.25 14.33 -1.20
C MET A 38 0.76 13.47 -1.96
N SER A 39 2.04 13.76 -1.77
CA SER A 39 3.11 12.93 -2.34
C SER A 39 3.10 11.53 -1.73
N VAL A 40 3.73 10.58 -2.41
CA VAL A 40 3.87 9.21 -1.91
C VAL A 40 4.61 9.21 -0.56
N ASP A 41 5.63 10.05 -0.42
CA ASP A 41 6.43 10.16 0.80
C ASP A 41 5.61 10.74 1.95
N ASP A 42 4.84 11.80 1.71
CA ASP A 42 3.96 12.40 2.73
C ASP A 42 2.92 11.39 3.21
N ILE A 43 2.34 10.59 2.29
CA ILE A 43 1.36 9.56 2.65
C ILE A 43 2.04 8.44 3.45
N THR A 44 3.25 8.02 3.04
CA THR A 44 4.01 6.96 3.70
C THR A 44 4.37 7.36 5.12
N GLU A 45 4.86 8.59 5.31
CA GLU A 45 5.17 9.16 6.63
C GLU A 45 3.90 9.31 7.47
N ALA A 46 2.87 9.94 6.92
CA ALA A 46 1.62 10.19 7.62
C ALA A 46 1.04 8.88 8.17
N LEU A 47 0.99 7.84 7.34
CA LEU A 47 0.39 6.56 7.72
C LEU A 47 1.35 5.63 8.47
N SER A 48 2.62 6.02 8.65
CA SER A 48 3.69 5.19 9.23
C SER A 48 3.85 3.85 8.51
N LEU A 49 3.84 3.87 7.17
CA LEU A 49 3.90 2.65 6.37
C LEU A 49 5.35 2.25 6.12
N SER A 50 5.68 1.00 6.43
CA SER A 50 6.89 0.38 5.90
C SER A 50 6.51 -0.41 4.64
N GLY A 51 7.07 -0.05 3.48
CA GLY A 51 6.91 -0.84 2.25
C GLY A 51 5.83 -0.37 1.25
N VAL A 52 5.53 0.93 1.18
CA VAL A 52 4.70 1.48 0.08
C VAL A 52 5.37 1.24 -1.27
N ARG A 53 4.61 0.74 -2.23
CA ARG A 53 5.09 0.38 -3.58
C ARG A 53 4.44 1.32 -4.59
N GLY A 54 4.82 2.59 -4.51
CA GLY A 54 4.61 3.59 -5.56
C GLY A 54 3.24 4.28 -5.62
N SER A 55 3.15 5.21 -6.56
CA SER A 55 1.94 5.89 -6.99
C SER A 55 1.15 5.02 -7.96
N SER A 56 -0.18 5.17 -7.93
CA SER A 56 -1.04 4.56 -8.94
C SER A 56 -2.21 5.44 -9.33
N CYS A 57 -2.76 5.16 -10.50
CA CYS A 57 -4.01 5.73 -10.98
C CYS A 57 -4.89 4.60 -11.50
N ALA A 58 -5.93 4.23 -10.75
CA ALA A 58 -6.83 3.15 -11.14
C ALA A 58 -7.61 3.41 -12.44
N VAL A 59 -7.79 4.68 -12.84
CA VAL A 59 -8.50 5.04 -14.08
C VAL A 59 -7.63 4.78 -15.32
N SER A 60 -6.36 5.18 -15.26
CA SER A 60 -5.41 4.97 -16.37
C SER A 60 -4.71 3.63 -16.33
N GLY A 61 -4.69 2.97 -15.17
CA GLY A 61 -3.92 1.76 -14.91
C GLY A 61 -2.46 2.00 -14.55
N ALA A 62 -2.00 3.27 -14.50
CA ALA A 62 -0.62 3.59 -14.18
C ALA A 62 -0.21 3.03 -12.81
N GLY A 63 0.96 2.38 -12.75
CA GLY A 63 1.55 1.80 -11.54
C GLY A 63 0.94 0.46 -11.11
N LEU A 64 -0.20 0.04 -11.68
CA LEU A 64 -0.88 -1.19 -11.27
C LEU A 64 -0.13 -2.45 -11.73
N VAL A 65 0.32 -2.47 -12.98
CA VAL A 65 1.00 -3.64 -13.56
C VAL A 65 2.30 -3.90 -12.81
N GLU A 66 3.11 -2.86 -12.61
CA GLU A 66 4.40 -2.98 -11.93
C GLU A 66 4.24 -3.43 -10.48
N GLY A 67 3.24 -2.90 -9.76
CA GLY A 67 2.99 -3.32 -8.38
C GLY A 67 2.46 -4.75 -8.29
N LEU A 68 1.58 -5.16 -9.22
CA LEU A 68 1.03 -6.52 -9.26
C LEU A 68 2.10 -7.55 -9.68
N ASP A 69 2.97 -7.19 -10.62
CA ASP A 69 4.13 -8.00 -10.99
C ASP A 69 5.05 -8.21 -9.78
N TRP A 70 5.33 -7.14 -9.02
CA TRP A 70 6.09 -7.27 -7.78
C TRP A 70 5.44 -8.21 -6.77
N LEU A 71 4.12 -8.09 -6.57
CA LEU A 71 3.39 -8.94 -5.63
C LEU A 71 3.40 -10.40 -6.08
N SER A 72 3.19 -10.66 -7.38
CA SER A 72 3.32 -12.00 -7.99
C SER A 72 4.69 -12.60 -7.69
N ASP A 73 5.75 -11.81 -7.90
CA ASP A 73 7.12 -12.16 -7.58
C ASP A 73 7.31 -12.54 -6.10
N GLN A 74 6.71 -11.80 -5.15
CA GLN A 74 6.82 -12.13 -3.72
C GLN A 74 6.10 -13.42 -3.35
N ILE A 75 4.95 -13.68 -3.98
CA ILE A 75 4.17 -14.89 -3.75
C ILE A 75 4.91 -16.12 -4.29
N LEU A 76 5.53 -15.99 -5.47
CA LEU A 76 6.27 -17.08 -6.13
C LEU A 76 7.65 -17.35 -5.51
N LYS A 77 8.20 -16.42 -4.73
CA LYS A 77 9.49 -16.58 -4.01
C LYS A 77 9.36 -17.35 -2.69
N LYS A 78 8.15 -17.74 -2.28
CA LYS A 78 7.91 -18.69 -1.19
C LYS A 78 8.04 -20.13 -1.68
#